data_AF-I6CQ75-F1
#
_entry.id   AF-I6CQ75-F1
#
_cell.length_a   1.000
_cell.length_b   1.000
_cell.length_c   1.000
_cell.angle_alpha   90.00
_cell.angle_beta   90.00
_cell.angle_gamma   90.00
#
_symmetry.space_group_name_H-M   'P 1'
#
loop_
_entity.id
_entity.type
_entity.pdbx_description
1 polymer ?
#
loop_
_entity_poly.entity_id
_entity_poly.type
_entity_poly.pdbx_seq_one_letter_code
_entity_poly.pdbx_strand_id
1 'polypeptide(L)' 'TDVLLRIHHVIGELPTYGYRRVWALLRRQAELDGMPAINAKRVYRIMRQNALLLERKPAVSPSKRAHTGRVAVKESNQ' A
#
# COMPACT_ATOMS: atom_id res chain seq x y z
N THR A 1 -20.66 -8.48 -4.43
CA THR A 1 -20.80 -7.44 -5.48
C THR A 1 -19.81 -7.74 -6.58
N ASP A 2 -20.09 -7.37 -7.83
CA ASP A 2 -19.19 -7.55 -8.98
C ASP A 2 -17.74 -7.11 -8.69
N VAL A 3 -17.59 -5.97 -8.02
CA VAL A 3 -16.29 -5.43 -7.60
C VAL A 3 -15.51 -6.37 -6.67
N LEU A 4 -16.17 -7.08 -5.76
CA LEU A 4 -15.51 -8.01 -4.84
C LEU A 4 -14.94 -9.22 -5.59
N LEU A 5 -15.67 -9.75 -6.58
CA LEU A 5 -15.19 -10.85 -7.43
C LEU A 5 -13.94 -10.42 -8.21
N ARG A 6 -13.97 -9.23 -8.80
CA ARG A 6 -12.81 -8.66 -9.50
C ARG A 6 -11.60 -8.45 -8.56
N ILE A 7 -11.85 -8.02 -7.32
CA ILE A 7 -10.80 -7.91 -6.29
C ILE A 7 -10.20 -9.29 -5.96
N HIS A 8 -11.02 -10.32 -5.76
CA HIS A 8 -10.53 -11.67 -5.47
C HIS A 8 -9.69 -12.24 -6.61
N HIS A 9 -10.10 -12.01 -7.87
CA HIS A 9 -9.31 -12.42 -9.03
C HIS A 9 -7.91 -11.77 -9.01
N VAL A 10 -7.82 -10.46 -8.76
CA VAL A 10 -6.53 -9.75 -8.67
C VAL A 10 -5.67 -10.23 -7.50
N ILE A 11 -6.29 -10.47 -6.33
CA ILE A 11 -5.56 -10.90 -5.12
C ILE A 11 -5.07 -12.34 -5.23
N GLY A 12 -5.83 -13.23 -5.90
CA GLY A 12 -5.44 -14.62 -6.11
C GLY A 12 -4.08 -14.74 -6.79
N GLU A 13 -3.84 -13.91 -7.81
CA GLU A 13 -2.56 -13.85 -8.53
C GLU A 13 -1.49 -13.06 -7.76
N LEU A 14 -1.90 -12.09 -6.93
CA LEU A 14 -1.01 -11.10 -6.31
C LEU A 14 -1.31 -10.91 -4.81
N PRO A 15 -0.99 -11.90 -3.95
CA PRO A 15 -1.37 -11.88 -2.53
C PRO A 15 -0.64 -10.80 -1.71
N THR A 16 0.44 -10.22 -2.24
CA THR A 16 1.22 -9.14 -1.59
C THR A 16 0.73 -7.73 -1.97
N TYR A 17 -0.36 -7.63 -2.72
CA TYR A 17 -0.85 -6.34 -3.22
C TYR A 17 -1.87 -5.73 -2.25
N GLY A 18 -1.50 -4.58 -1.69
CA GLY A 18 -2.43 -3.77 -0.91
C GLY A 18 -3.43 -3.04 -1.79
N TYR A 19 -4.48 -2.50 -1.17
CA TYR A 19 -5.63 -1.91 -1.88
C TYR A 19 -5.27 -0.85 -2.93
N ARG A 20 -4.17 -0.09 -2.75
CA ARG A 20 -3.73 0.91 -3.74
C ARG A 20 -3.27 0.27 -5.05
N ARG A 21 -2.57 -0.87 -4.98
CA ARG A 21 -2.12 -1.60 -6.18
C ARG A 21 -3.28 -2.34 -6.83
N VAL A 22 -4.15 -2.97 -6.02
CA VAL A 22 -5.40 -3.58 -6.51
C VAL A 22 -6.25 -2.55 -7.25
N TRP A 23 -6.41 -1.34 -6.70
CA TRP A 23 -7.13 -0.25 -7.36
C TRP A 23 -6.51 0.14 -8.70
N ALA A 24 -5.18 0.23 -8.80
CA ALA A 24 -4.51 0.58 -10.05
C ALA A 24 -4.79 -0.46 -11.16
N LEU A 25 -4.78 -1.75 -10.82
CA LEU A 25 -5.10 -2.83 -11.76
C LEU A 25 -6.57 -2.80 -12.19
N LEU A 26 -7.49 -2.63 -11.23
CA LEU A 26 -8.92 -2.49 -11.53
C LEU A 26 -9.22 -1.28 -12.41
N ARG A 27 -8.51 -0.17 -12.19
CA ARG A 27 -8.62 1.03 -13.01
C ARG A 27 -8.13 0.77 -14.43
N ARG A 28 -6.96 0.17 -14.59
CA ARG A 28 -6.41 -0.19 -15.91
C ARG A 28 -7.36 -1.10 -16.68
N GLN A 29 -7.93 -2.11 -16.02
CA GLN A 29 -8.91 -3.01 -16.63
C GLN A 29 -10.17 -2.25 -17.04
N ALA A 30 -10.69 -1.37 -16.17
CA ALA A 30 -11.86 -0.56 -16.51
C ALA A 30 -11.60 0.37 -17.70
N GLU A 31 -10.41 0.96 -17.81
CA GLU A 31 -10.02 1.80 -18.96
C GLU A 31 -9.98 0.99 -20.26
N LEU A 32 -9.48 -0.25 -20.24
CA LEU A 32 -9.49 -1.15 -21.40
C LEU A 32 -10.92 -1.58 -21.80
N ASP A 33 -11.78 -1.83 -20.81
CA ASP A 33 -13.15 -2.29 -21.03
C ASP A 33 -14.12 -1.12 -21.33
N GLY A 34 -13.64 0.14 -21.36
CA GLY A 34 -14.48 1.34 -21.52
C GLY A 34 -15.42 1.61 -20.35
N MET A 35 -15.15 1.01 -19.19
CA MET A 35 -15.97 1.09 -17.99
C MET A 35 -15.52 2.23 -17.07
N PRO A 36 -16.43 2.80 -16.26
CA PRO A 36 -16.05 3.83 -15.29
C PRO A 36 -15.09 3.26 -14.23
N ALA A 37 -14.02 4.01 -13.94
CA ALA A 37 -13.06 3.65 -12.92
C ALA A 37 -13.69 3.62 -11.51
N ILE A 38 -13.38 2.58 -10.74
CA ILE A 38 -13.86 2.45 -9.37
C ILE A 38 -13.06 3.39 -8.46
N ASN A 39 -13.73 4.11 -7.56
CA ASN A 39 -13.07 4.96 -6.59
C ASN A 39 -12.18 4.14 -5.62
N ALA A 40 -10.93 4.57 -5.42
CA ALA A 40 -9.98 3.91 -4.53
C ALA A 40 -10.48 3.74 -3.09
N LYS A 41 -11.26 4.70 -2.56
CA LYS A 41 -11.86 4.61 -1.22
C LYS A 41 -12.89 3.48 -1.14
N ARG A 42 -13.62 3.22 -2.23
CA ARG A 42 -14.59 2.11 -2.29
C ARG A 42 -13.87 0.76 -2.27
N VAL A 43 -12.77 0.63 -3.02
CA VAL A 43 -11.89 -0.56 -2.99
C VAL A 43 -11.37 -0.80 -1.57
N TYR A 44 -10.85 0.24 -0.90
CA TYR A 44 -10.41 0.14 0.48
C TYR A 44 -11.50 -0.36 1.43
N ARG A 45 -12.72 0.21 1.37
CA ARG A 45 -13.82 -0.19 2.26
C ARG A 45 -14.21 -1.65 2.04
N ILE A 46 -14.33 -2.09 0.79
CA ILE A 46 -14.66 -3.48 0.45
C ILE A 46 -13.56 -4.42 0.96
N MET A 47 -12.29 -4.13 0.69
CA MET A 47 -11.19 -4.97 1.18
C MET A 47 -11.12 -5.01 2.70
N ARG A 48 -11.39 -3.89 3.38
CA ARG A 48 -11.44 -3.82 4.85
C ARG A 48 -12.56 -4.69 5.42
N GLN A 49 -13.77 -4.61 4.84
CA GLN A 49 -14.93 -5.38 5.29
C GLN A 49 -14.77 -6.89 5.09
N ASN A 50 -13.94 -7.31 4.13
CA ASN A 50 -13.71 -8.71 3.80
C ASN A 50 -12.35 -9.24 4.32
N ALA A 51 -11.68 -8.50 5.22
CA ALA A 51 -10.37 -8.88 5.78
C ALA A 51 -9.28 -9.14 4.72
N LEU A 52 -9.32 -8.43 3.59
CA LEU A 52 -8.37 -8.58 2.47
C LEU A 52 -7.22 -7.56 2.50
N LEU A 53 -7.07 -6.79 3.58
CA LEU A 53 -5.98 -5.83 3.71
C LEU A 53 -4.72 -6.53 4.22
N LEU A 54 -3.57 -6.12 3.68
CA LEU A 54 -2.28 -6.59 4.17
C LEU A 54 -2.09 -6.17 5.63
N GLU A 55 -1.54 -7.10 6.41
CA GLU A 55 -1.14 -6.81 7.77
C GLU A 55 -0.07 -5.71 7.78
N ARG A 56 -0.24 -4.76 8.70
CA ARG A 56 0.78 -3.75 8.94
C ARG A 56 1.98 -4.47 9.56
N LYS A 57 3.13 -4.44 8.87
CA LYS A 57 4.39 -4.84 9.50
C LYS A 57 4.58 -4.04 10.79
N PRO A 58 4.88 -4.69 11.94
CA PRO A 58 5.20 -3.97 13.16
C PRO A 58 6.35 -2.99 12.88
N ALA A 59 6.28 -1.81 13.51
CA ALA A 59 7.33 -0.82 13.36
C ALA A 59 8.66 -1.46 13.76
N VAL A 60 9.66 -1.37 12.88
CA VAL A 60 11.02 -1.81 13.21
C VAL A 60 11.43 -1.02 14.44
N SER A 61 11.84 -1.71 15.50
CA SER A 61 12.33 -1.07 16.72
C SER A 61 13.41 -0.05 16.34
N PRO A 62 13.34 1.19 16.85
CA PRO A 62 14.39 2.17 16.61
C PRO A 62 15.75 1.56 16.92
N SER A 63 16.72 1.78 16.04
CA SER A 63 18.08 1.29 16.24
C SER A 63 18.60 1.81 17.59
N LYS A 64 18.99 0.89 18.49
CA LYS A 64 19.70 1.22 19.73
C LYS A 64 21.14 1.66 19.50
N ARG A 65 21.63 1.65 18.25
CA ARG A 65 22.99 2.06 17.93
C ARG A 65 23.13 3.55 18.27
N ALA A 66 23.99 3.85 19.23
CA ALA A 66 24.42 5.22 19.48
C ALA A 66 25.06 5.78 18.20
N HIS A 67 24.61 6.95 17.76
CA HIS A 67 25.28 7.68 16.69
C HIS A 67 26.57 8.31 17.25
N THR A 68 27.68 7.57 17.24
CA THR A 68 29.00 8.08 17.65
C THR A 68 29.71 8.83 16.53
N GLY A 69 28.97 9.30 15.52
CA GLY A 69 29.52 10.07 14.41
C GLY A 69 29.98 11.44 14.90
N ARG A 70 31.30 11.68 14.91
CA ARG A 70 31.86 13.02 15.11
C ARG A 70 31.67 13.81 13.83
N VAL A 71 30.89 14.89 13.88
CA VAL A 71 30.76 15.81 12.74
C VAL A 71 32.08 16.57 12.60
N ALA A 72 32.77 16.41 11.48
CA ALA A 72 33.98 17.16 11.20
C ALA A 72 33.61 18.61 10.84
N VAL A 73 33.63 19.50 11.83
CA VAL A 73 33.45 20.94 11.64
C VAL A 73 34.78 21.62 11.92
N LYS A 74 35.12 22.64 11.11
CA LYS A 74 36.40 23.35 11.21
C LYS A 74 36.50 24.16 12.51
N GLU A 75 35.43 24.84 12.90
CA GLU A 75 35.39 25.67 14.12
C GLU A 75 33.99 25.61 14.74
N SER A 76 33.91 25.81 16.06
CA SER A 76 32.64 25.87 16.79
C SER A 76 32.00 27.22 16.60
N ASN A 77 30.68 27.26 16.38
CA ASN A 77 29.93 28.51 16.50
C ASN A 77 29.88 28.88 18.00
N GLN A 78 30.47 30.02 18.36
CA GLN A 78 30.23 30.70 19.63
C GLN A 78 29.00 31.59 19.51
#